data_AF-G2Q5G0-F1
#
_entry.id   AF-G2Q5G0-F1
#
_cell.length_a   1.000
_cell.length_b   1.000
_cell.length_c   1.000
_cell.angle_alpha   90.00
_cell.angle_beta   90.00
_cell.angle_gamma   90.00
#
_symmetry.space_group_name_H-M   'P 1'
#
loop_
_entity.id
_entity.type
_entity.pdbx_description
1 polymer ?
#
loop_
_entity_poly.entity_id
_entity_poly.type
_entity_poly.pdbx_seq_one_letter_code
_entity_poly.pdbx_strand_id
1 'polypeptide(L)'
;MGIQVAEECANGNKEGLCWIPISQHPVTARRSYSDIGHYADVVDSRPNYHLLVKHQVARELYPEGDTKSGPSTVEVRPLDGSPLFNVSVKNEVILSAGVFGTPAILQRSGVGPAPFLRSAKIPLVLDLPRVGSNLHDHSGPVVIWNCK
;
A
#
# COMPACT_ATOMS: atom_id res chain seq x y z
N MET A 1 11.53 -32.83 21.39
CA MET A 1 11.04 -31.51 21.86
C MET A 1 9.50 -31.38 21.85
N GLY A 2 8.69 -32.43 21.72
CA GLY A 2 7.22 -32.37 21.96
C GLY A 2 6.38 -31.53 20.99
N ILE A 3 7.00 -30.66 20.19
CA ILE A 3 6.35 -29.85 19.15
C ILE A 3 5.82 -30.77 18.05
N GLN A 4 4.52 -30.69 17.77
CA GLN A 4 3.85 -31.48 16.73
C GLN A 4 4.18 -30.93 15.34
N VAL A 5 4.23 -31.83 14.35
CA VAL A 5 4.35 -31.46 12.93
C VAL A 5 2.95 -31.30 12.37
N ALA A 6 2.63 -30.12 11.86
CA ALA A 6 1.37 -29.87 11.21
C ALA A 6 1.42 -30.36 9.76
N GLU A 7 0.32 -30.96 9.29
CA GLU A 7 0.17 -31.42 7.91
C GLU A 7 0.03 -30.24 6.93
N GLU A 8 -0.80 -29.24 7.29
CA GLU A 8 -1.03 -28.03 6.52
C GLU A 8 -1.18 -26.84 7.49
N CYS A 9 -0.48 -25.75 7.22
CA CYS A 9 -0.40 -24.56 8.06
C CYS A 9 -1.09 -23.32 7.46
N ALA A 10 -1.60 -23.43 6.23
CA ALA A 10 -2.39 -22.42 5.55
C ALA A 10 -3.91 -22.62 5.72
N ASN A 11 -4.36 -23.64 6.46
CA ASN A 11 -5.77 -23.96 6.70
C ASN A 11 -6.42 -23.15 7.85
N GLY A 12 -5.71 -22.18 8.41
CA GLY A 12 -6.15 -21.38 9.56
C GLY A 12 -5.69 -21.90 10.92
N ASN A 13 -5.13 -23.12 11.01
CA ASN A 13 -4.45 -23.63 12.19
C ASN A 13 -2.94 -23.76 11.93
N LYS A 14 -2.11 -23.07 12.71
CA LYS A 14 -0.67 -22.92 12.44
C LYS A 14 0.22 -23.20 13.66
N GLU A 15 -0.31 -23.84 14.69
CA GLU A 15 0.50 -24.23 15.84
C GLU A 15 1.45 -25.40 15.47
N GLY A 16 2.73 -25.29 15.84
CA GLY A 16 3.71 -26.37 15.71
C GLY A 16 4.78 -26.14 14.66
N LEU A 17 5.35 -27.24 14.15
CA LEU A 17 6.31 -27.21 13.05
C LEU A 17 5.56 -27.21 11.71
N CYS A 18 5.86 -26.22 10.88
CA CYS A 18 5.11 -25.92 9.66
C CYS A 18 5.96 -25.97 8.40
N TRP A 19 5.38 -26.51 7.33
CA TRP A 19 5.82 -26.25 5.96
C TRP A 19 5.21 -24.95 5.47
N ILE A 20 6.01 -24.09 4.86
CA ILE A 20 5.57 -22.78 4.35
C ILE A 20 5.99 -22.69 2.89
N PRO A 21 5.03 -22.54 1.95
CA PRO A 21 5.37 -22.38 0.54
C PRO A 21 6.02 -21.01 0.31
N ILE A 22 6.71 -20.88 -0.81
CA ILE A 22 7.35 -19.65 -1.24
C ILE A 22 6.64 -19.12 -2.50
N SER A 23 6.50 -17.80 -2.60
CA SER A 23 5.84 -17.14 -3.74
C SER A 23 6.73 -17.21 -4.99
N GLN A 24 6.68 -18.35 -5.68
CA GLN A 24 7.43 -18.60 -6.92
C GLN A 24 6.65 -19.48 -7.90
N HIS A 25 7.00 -19.40 -9.17
CA HIS A 25 6.48 -20.27 -10.22
C HIS A 25 6.92 -21.73 -9.98
N PRO A 26 6.03 -22.73 -10.10
CA PRO A 26 6.32 -24.11 -9.69
C PRO A 26 7.42 -24.81 -10.52
N VAL A 27 7.55 -24.47 -11.81
CA VAL A 27 8.57 -25.06 -12.69
C VAL A 27 9.87 -24.25 -12.73
N THR A 28 9.79 -22.96 -13.05
CA THR A 28 10.97 -22.11 -13.28
C THR A 28 11.60 -21.56 -12.00
N ALA A 29 10.94 -21.70 -10.85
CA ALA A 29 11.32 -21.10 -9.57
C ALA A 29 11.50 -19.56 -9.63
N ARG A 30 11.01 -18.89 -10.67
CA ARG A 30 10.99 -17.42 -10.72
C ARG A 30 10.02 -16.87 -9.68
N ARG A 31 10.37 -15.76 -9.04
CA ARG A 31 9.50 -15.07 -8.09
C ARG A 31 8.11 -14.82 -8.70
N SER A 32 7.07 -15.16 -7.96
CA SER A 32 5.69 -14.72 -8.23
C SER A 32 5.41 -13.45 -7.42
N TYR A 33 5.05 -12.38 -8.10
CA TYR A 33 4.71 -11.08 -7.48
C TYR A 33 3.63 -10.38 -8.30
N SER A 34 2.97 -9.39 -7.68
CA SER A 34 1.72 -8.80 -8.17
C SER A 34 1.80 -8.20 -9.58
N ASP A 35 2.95 -7.63 -9.95
CA ASP A 35 3.14 -7.03 -11.28
C ASP A 35 3.04 -8.07 -12.40
N ILE A 36 3.58 -9.29 -12.23
CA ILE A 36 3.45 -10.33 -13.26
C ILE A 36 1.99 -10.78 -13.37
N GLY A 37 1.46 -11.38 -12.29
CA GLY A 37 0.16 -12.06 -12.34
C GLY A 37 -1.06 -11.14 -12.42
N HIS A 38 -0.93 -9.85 -12.10
CA HIS A 38 -2.04 -8.90 -12.14
C HIS A 38 -1.84 -7.72 -13.10
N TYR A 39 -0.67 -7.59 -13.74
CA TYR A 39 -0.42 -6.53 -14.73
C TYR A 39 0.24 -7.06 -16.00
N ALA A 40 1.50 -7.49 -15.98
CA ALA A 40 2.27 -7.85 -17.16
C ALA A 40 1.62 -8.98 -17.99
N ASP A 41 1.03 -9.98 -17.32
CA ASP A 41 0.38 -11.11 -18.01
C ASP A 41 -0.97 -10.73 -18.66
N VAL A 42 -1.53 -9.56 -18.34
CA VAL A 42 -2.88 -9.17 -18.78
C VAL A 42 -2.94 -7.84 -19.55
N VAL A 43 -1.92 -7.00 -19.45
CA VAL A 43 -1.93 -5.61 -19.97
C VAL A 43 -2.17 -5.56 -21.47
N ASP A 44 -1.56 -6.46 -22.24
CA ASP A 44 -1.69 -6.50 -23.71
C ASP A 44 -3.14 -6.74 -24.17
N SER A 45 -3.96 -7.37 -23.33
CA SER A 45 -5.38 -7.63 -23.60
C SER A 45 -6.33 -6.55 -23.06
N ARG A 46 -5.82 -5.57 -22.30
CA ARG A 46 -6.61 -4.59 -21.55
C ARG A 46 -6.22 -3.16 -21.92
N PRO A 47 -6.76 -2.60 -23.01
CA PRO A 47 -6.40 -1.26 -23.48
C PRO A 47 -6.79 -0.13 -22.50
N ASN A 48 -7.69 -0.41 -21.56
CA ASN A 48 -8.12 0.50 -20.51
C ASN A 48 -7.29 0.39 -19.21
N TYR A 49 -6.23 -0.43 -19.17
CA TYR A 49 -5.35 -0.57 -18.00
C TYR A 49 -4.09 0.26 -18.19
N HIS A 50 -4.13 1.51 -17.72
CA HIS A 50 -2.98 2.41 -17.77
C HIS A 50 -2.11 2.29 -16.51
N LEU A 51 -0.79 2.13 -16.68
CA LEU A 51 0.19 2.18 -15.60
C LEU A 51 1.14 3.35 -15.80
N LEU A 52 1.17 4.26 -14.82
CA LEU A 52 2.13 5.36 -14.80
C LEU A 52 3.18 5.11 -13.70
N VAL A 53 4.38 4.73 -14.12
CA VAL A 53 5.53 4.49 -13.22
C VAL A 53 6.34 5.76 -13.00
N LYS A 54 7.21 5.77 -11.97
CA LYS A 54 8.10 6.90 -11.64
C LYS A 54 7.36 8.20 -11.30
N HIS A 55 6.20 8.07 -10.69
CA HIS A 55 5.36 9.17 -10.26
C HIS A 55 4.88 8.91 -8.83
N GLN A 56 4.99 9.92 -7.96
CA GLN A 56 4.52 9.86 -6.59
C GLN A 56 3.23 10.66 -6.47
N VAL A 57 2.16 10.02 -5.97
CA VAL A 57 0.95 10.75 -5.59
C VAL A 57 1.26 11.68 -4.42
N ALA A 58 1.10 12.97 -4.63
CA ALA A 58 1.31 13.98 -3.61
C ALA A 58 0.12 14.00 -2.66
N ARG A 59 -1.09 14.18 -3.18
CA ARG A 59 -2.33 14.25 -2.40
C ARG A 59 -3.54 14.10 -3.31
N GLU A 60 -4.67 13.84 -2.68
CA GLU A 60 -5.98 13.97 -3.27
C GLU A 60 -6.50 15.39 -2.99
N LEU A 61 -7.12 15.99 -3.99
CA LEU A 61 -7.75 17.30 -3.93
C LEU A 61 -9.26 17.11 -3.94
N TYR A 62 -9.89 17.49 -2.83
CA TYR A 62 -11.33 17.42 -2.65
C TYR A 62 -11.99 18.73 -3.12
N PRO A 63 -12.95 18.68 -4.05
CA PRO A 63 -13.76 19.83 -4.41
C PRO A 63 -14.40 20.44 -3.16
N GLU A 64 -14.40 21.77 -3.04
CA GLU A 64 -15.00 22.50 -1.91
C GLU A 64 -14.41 22.17 -0.53
N GLY A 65 -13.34 21.36 -0.46
CA GLY A 65 -12.74 20.92 0.80
C GLY A 65 -13.58 19.91 1.58
N ASP A 66 -14.52 19.22 0.94
CA ASP A 66 -15.32 18.14 1.54
C ASP A 66 -15.10 16.81 0.79
N THR A 67 -14.95 15.74 1.56
CA THR A 67 -14.86 14.36 1.04
C THR A 67 -16.11 13.88 0.30
N LYS A 68 -17.26 14.56 0.47
CA LYS A 68 -18.54 14.17 -0.14
C LYS A 68 -18.81 14.85 -1.48
N SER A 69 -18.04 15.88 -1.84
CA SER A 69 -18.28 16.71 -3.01
C SER A 69 -17.53 16.19 -4.22
N GLY A 70 -18.29 15.66 -5.19
CA GLY A 70 -17.86 15.44 -6.57
C GLY A 70 -16.65 14.53 -6.77
N PRO A 71 -16.20 14.35 -8.02
CA PRO A 71 -14.99 13.60 -8.27
C PRO A 71 -13.75 14.38 -7.82
N SER A 72 -12.95 13.73 -7.00
CA SER A 72 -11.64 14.23 -6.58
C SER A 72 -10.66 14.36 -7.75
N THR A 73 -9.62 15.17 -7.56
CA THR A 73 -8.46 15.21 -8.45
C THR A 73 -7.24 14.67 -7.71
N VAL A 74 -6.38 13.92 -8.39
CA VAL A 74 -5.13 13.44 -7.81
C VAL A 74 -3.98 14.33 -8.28
N GLU A 75 -3.28 14.95 -7.34
CA GLU A 75 -2.06 15.72 -7.62
C GLU A 75 -0.84 14.77 -7.61
N VAL A 76 -0.08 14.77 -8.69
CA VAL A 76 1.01 13.83 -8.95
C VAL A 76 2.32 14.57 -9.13
N ARG A 77 3.37 14.05 -8.49
CA ARG A 77 4.76 14.52 -8.63
C ARG A 77 5.57 13.54 -9.48
N PRO A 78 6.04 13.94 -10.67
CA PRO A 78 7.07 13.21 -11.40
C PRO A 78 8.36 13.07 -10.60
N LEU A 79 9.00 11.90 -10.65
CA LEU A 79 10.29 11.69 -9.98
C LEU A 79 11.50 12.24 -10.75
N ASP A 80 11.29 12.70 -11.99
CA ASP A 80 12.33 13.31 -12.83
C ASP A 80 12.51 14.82 -12.59
N GLY A 81 11.72 15.41 -11.68
CA GLY A 81 11.78 16.83 -11.35
C GLY A 81 10.87 17.71 -12.21
N SER A 82 10.11 17.13 -13.14
CA SER A 82 9.10 17.86 -13.91
C SER A 82 8.01 18.45 -12.99
N PRO A 83 7.31 19.52 -13.43
CA PRO A 83 6.24 20.13 -12.65
C PRO A 83 5.16 19.15 -12.23
N LEU A 84 4.51 19.44 -11.10
CA LEU A 84 3.33 18.68 -10.65
C LEU A 84 2.21 18.81 -11.68
N PHE A 85 1.42 17.76 -11.82
CA PHE A 85 0.23 17.76 -12.65
C PHE A 85 -0.92 17.05 -11.94
N ASN A 86 -2.13 17.27 -12.48
CA ASN A 86 -3.37 16.77 -11.91
C ASN A 86 -4.02 15.73 -12.82
N VAL A 87 -4.60 14.69 -12.20
CA VAL A 87 -5.40 13.68 -12.88
C VAL A 87 -6.83 13.77 -12.37
N SER A 88 -7.75 14.16 -13.26
CA SER A 88 -9.19 14.19 -12.96
C SER A 88 -9.76 12.78 -12.90
N VAL A 89 -10.53 12.48 -11.86
CA VAL A 89 -11.20 11.20 -11.69
C VAL A 89 -12.69 11.36 -12.02
N LYS A 90 -13.39 10.29 -12.35
CA LYS A 90 -14.86 10.33 -12.57
C LYS A 90 -15.64 9.60 -11.49
N ASN A 91 -15.08 8.51 -10.97
CA ASN A 91 -15.75 7.62 -10.04
C ASN A 91 -15.04 7.63 -8.68
N GLU A 92 -13.88 6.99 -8.58
CA GLU A 92 -13.23 6.72 -7.29
C GLU A 92 -11.70 6.85 -7.36
N VAL A 93 -11.10 7.28 -6.24
CA VAL A 93 -9.66 7.17 -5.97
C VAL A 93 -9.44 6.04 -4.98
N ILE A 94 -8.59 5.07 -5.36
CA ILE A 94 -8.21 3.95 -4.49
C ILE A 94 -6.77 4.14 -4.06
N LEU A 95 -6.55 4.32 -2.75
CA LEU A 95 -5.21 4.45 -2.19
C LEU A 95 -4.63 3.07 -1.83
N SER A 96 -3.66 2.62 -2.63
CA SER A 96 -2.95 1.36 -2.45
C SER A 96 -1.45 1.57 -2.21
N ALA A 97 -1.07 2.65 -1.53
CA ALA A 97 0.33 3.06 -1.34
C ALA A 97 1.02 2.37 -0.13
N GLY A 98 0.46 1.27 0.35
CA GLY A 98 0.97 0.53 1.51
C GLY A 98 0.78 1.25 2.84
N VAL A 99 1.22 0.61 3.93
CA VAL A 99 0.97 1.05 5.31
C VAL A 99 1.65 2.38 5.66
N PHE A 100 2.74 2.73 4.97
CA PHE A 100 3.43 4.01 5.17
C PHE A 100 2.96 5.10 4.19
N GLY A 101 2.76 4.75 2.92
CA GLY A 101 2.41 5.73 1.89
C GLY A 101 0.96 6.22 2.00
N THR A 102 0.02 5.32 2.27
CA THR A 102 -1.42 5.64 2.33
C THR A 102 -1.75 6.70 3.38
N PRO A 103 -1.36 6.56 4.67
CA PRO A 103 -1.64 7.59 5.66
C PRO A 103 -0.94 8.92 5.34
N ALA A 104 0.25 8.89 4.74
CA ALA A 104 0.96 10.11 4.36
C ALA A 104 0.26 10.87 3.23
N ILE A 105 -0.33 10.16 2.25
CA ILE A 105 -1.16 10.76 1.20
C ILE A 105 -2.40 11.37 1.84
N LEU A 106 -3.17 10.61 2.63
CA LEU A 106 -4.38 11.08 3.31
C LEU A 106 -4.11 12.35 4.13
N GLN A 107 -3.06 12.36 4.95
CA GLN A 107 -2.71 13.51 5.76
C GLN A 107 -2.37 14.73 4.90
N ARG A 108 -1.63 14.59 3.79
CA ARG A 108 -1.38 15.69 2.84
C ARG A 108 -2.62 16.14 2.08
N SER A 109 -3.64 15.28 1.97
CA SER A 109 -4.97 15.61 1.45
C SER A 109 -5.87 16.29 2.50
N GLY A 110 -5.39 16.52 3.72
CA GLY A 110 -6.20 17.11 4.80
C GLY A 110 -7.10 16.11 5.54
N VAL A 111 -6.89 14.80 5.35
CA VAL A 111 -7.63 13.71 6.01
C VAL A 111 -6.72 13.06 7.06
N GLY A 112 -7.00 13.29 8.34
CA GLY A 112 -6.18 12.76 9.42
C GLY A 112 -6.37 13.49 10.75
N PRO A 113 -5.46 13.32 11.73
CA PRO A 113 -5.62 13.91 13.06
C PRO A 113 -5.56 15.44 13.00
N ALA A 114 -6.64 16.13 13.34
CA ALA A 114 -6.71 17.58 13.23
C ALA A 114 -5.58 18.36 13.94
N PRO A 115 -5.11 17.98 15.15
CA PRO A 115 -3.98 18.65 15.79
C PRO A 115 -2.68 18.54 14.98
N PHE A 116 -2.41 17.35 14.41
CA PHE A 116 -1.24 17.10 13.57
C PHE A 116 -1.31 17.92 12.29
N LEU A 117 -2.45 17.90 11.58
CA LEU A 117 -2.65 18.64 10.34
C LEU A 117 -2.49 20.16 10.55
N ARG A 118 -3.03 20.71 11.64
CA ARG A 118 -2.83 22.10 12.02
C ARG A 118 -1.35 22.44 12.25
N SER A 119 -0.61 21.58 12.95
CA SER A 119 0.83 21.79 13.18
C SER A 119 1.65 21.76 11.89
N ALA A 120 1.22 20.95 10.92
CA ALA A 120 1.82 20.84 9.60
C ALA A 120 1.33 21.92 8.60
N LYS A 121 0.45 22.84 9.02
CA LYS A 121 -0.18 23.87 8.18
C LYS A 121 -0.95 23.30 6.98
N ILE A 122 -1.57 22.13 7.17
CA ILE A 122 -2.43 21.50 6.16
C ILE A 122 -3.89 21.82 6.49
N PRO A 123 -4.68 22.35 5.55
CA PRO A 123 -6.12 22.56 5.74
C PRO A 123 -6.82 21.25 6.10
N LEU A 124 -7.69 21.29 7.12
CA LEU A 124 -8.47 20.14 7.54
C LEU A 124 -9.64 19.93 6.57
N VAL A 125 -9.70 18.75 5.98
CA VAL A 125 -10.85 18.27 5.19
C VAL A 125 -11.70 17.33 6.04
N LEU A 126 -11.07 16.36 6.71
CA LEU A 126 -11.76 15.42 7.57
C LEU A 126 -10.87 15.02 8.76
N ASP A 127 -11.39 15.19 9.97
CA ASP A 127 -10.70 14.76 11.19
C ASP A 127 -10.87 13.25 11.40
N LEU A 128 -9.84 12.51 11.02
CA LEU A 128 -9.74 11.06 11.27
C LEU A 128 -8.50 10.79 12.14
N PRO A 129 -8.62 10.78 13.48
CA PRO A 129 -7.48 10.74 14.39
C PRO A 129 -6.68 9.43 14.31
N ARG A 130 -7.23 8.36 13.72
CA ARG A 130 -6.55 7.07 13.56
C ARG A 130 -5.68 6.99 12.29
N VAL A 131 -5.78 7.95 11.36
CA VAL A 131 -4.95 7.92 10.15
C VAL A 131 -3.47 8.09 10.51
N GLY A 132 -2.67 7.08 10.16
CA GLY A 132 -1.25 7.01 10.49
C GLY A 132 -0.93 6.53 11.92
N SER A 133 -1.96 6.16 12.70
CA SER A 133 -1.80 5.54 14.01
C SER A 133 -1.90 4.00 13.91
N ASN A 134 -1.65 3.31 15.03
CA ASN A 134 -1.83 1.86 15.15
C ASN A 134 -0.97 1.05 14.16
N LEU A 135 0.27 1.51 13.91
CA LEU A 135 1.26 0.76 13.15
C LEU A 135 1.68 -0.48 13.93
N HIS A 136 1.53 -1.65 13.32
CA HIS A 136 2.00 -2.93 13.86
C HIS A 136 3.02 -3.54 12.90
N ASP A 137 4.06 -4.14 13.46
CA ASP A 137 5.05 -4.95 12.75
C ASP A 137 5.55 -6.07 13.68
N HIS A 138 6.14 -7.11 13.11
CA HIS A 138 6.79 -8.17 13.87
C HIS A 138 8.20 -7.74 14.27
N SER A 139 8.53 -7.91 15.55
CA SER A 139 9.90 -7.71 16.05
C SER A 139 10.46 -9.04 16.57
N GLY A 140 11.78 -9.24 16.44
CA GLY A 140 12.43 -10.45 16.94
C GLY A 140 13.95 -10.33 17.00
N PRO A 141 14.61 -10.95 18.00
CA PRO A 141 16.07 -11.07 18.04
C PRO A 141 16.55 -12.19 17.10
N VAL A 142 17.85 -12.15 16.76
CA VAL A 142 18.51 -13.22 16.01
C VAL A 142 19.38 -14.05 16.97
N VAL A 143 19.31 -15.38 16.87
CA VAL A 143 20.21 -16.31 17.57
C VAL A 143 21.08 -16.99 16.53
N ILE A 144 22.41 -17.00 16.74
CA ILE A 144 23.40 -17.49 15.78
C ILE A 144 24.28 -18.54 16.46
N TRP A 145 24.55 -19.66 15.80
CA TRP A 145 25.45 -20.71 16.25
C TRP A 145 26.16 -21.35 15.05
N ASN A 146 27.27 -22.05 15.30
CA ASN A 146 27.99 -22.78 14.25
C ASN A 146 27.40 -24.18 14.07
N CYS A 147 27.29 -24.64 12.82
CA CYS A 147 27.04 -26.05 12.50
C CYS A 147 28.36 -26.82 12.46
N LYS A 148 28.35 -28.09 12.89
CA LYS A 148 29.46 -29.03 12.70
C LYS A 148 29.30 -29.77 11.38
#